data_AF-A0A852U430-F1
#
_entry.id   AF-A0A852U430-F1
#
_cell.length_a   1.000
_cell.length_b   1.000
_cell.length_c   1.000
_cell.angle_alpha   90.00
_cell.angle_beta   90.00
_cell.angle_gamma   90.00
#
_symmetry.space_group_name_H-M   'P 1'
#
loop_
_entity.id
_entity.type
_entity.pdbx_description
1 polymer ?
#
loop_
_entity_poly.entity_id
_entity_poly.type
_entity_poly.pdbx_seq_one_letter_code
_entity_poly.pdbx_strand_id
1 'polypeptide(L)'
;MSRVLFLLLLPVALLLAVASPRPPGAHRAAIAVPTSPAVAPCPAAPMKPPCRQARSLPRRIPDYCAFAAMALRNEARWEITYEHDSPAPCTARHRANGDVIATADPELLDELLRAYDPAPAARRYLDAVNA
;
A
#
# COMPACT_ATOMS: atom_id res chain seq x y z
N MET A 1 -7.74 -9.17 -31.47
CA MET A 1 -6.47 -9.75 -30.97
C MET A 1 -5.73 -8.83 -29.98
N SER A 2 -6.41 -7.94 -29.23
CA SER A 2 -5.73 -6.91 -28.40
C SER A 2 -5.71 -7.21 -26.88
N ARG A 3 -6.68 -7.98 -26.38
CA ARG A 3 -6.82 -8.26 -24.94
C ARG A 3 -5.79 -9.25 -24.40
N VAL A 4 -5.40 -10.23 -25.22
CA VAL A 4 -4.42 -11.27 -24.83
C VAL A 4 -3.00 -10.68 -24.73
N LEU A 5 -2.66 -9.76 -25.63
CA LEU A 5 -1.36 -9.07 -25.60
C LEU A 5 -1.23 -8.20 -24.35
N PHE A 6 -2.32 -7.51 -23.97
CA PHE A 6 -2.35 -6.68 -22.76
C PHE A 6 -2.22 -7.52 -21.48
N LEU A 7 -2.89 -8.67 -21.42
CA LEU A 7 -2.78 -9.60 -20.29
C LEU A 7 -1.39 -10.24 -20.16
N LEU A 8 -0.64 -10.39 -21.26
CA LEU A 8 0.74 -10.89 -21.25
C LEU A 8 1.77 -9.82 -20.89
N LEU A 9 1.55 -8.56 -21.24
CA LEU A 9 2.50 -7.47 -20.96
C LEU A 9 2.47 -6.99 -19.51
N LEU A 10 1.30 -7.06 -18.85
CA LEU A 10 1.12 -6.64 -17.45
C LEU A 10 2.04 -7.37 -16.45
N PRO A 11 2.14 -8.72 -16.44
CA PRO A 11 3.03 -9.42 -15.50
C PRO A 11 4.52 -9.17 -15.79
N VAL A 12 4.91 -8.97 -17.05
CA VAL A 12 6.30 -8.69 -17.44
C VAL A 12 6.76 -7.32 -16.95
N ALA A 13 5.91 -6.29 -17.06
CA ALA A 13 6.19 -4.97 -16.51
C ALA A 13 6.32 -4.99 -14.98
N LEU A 14 5.49 -5.79 -14.29
CA LEU A 14 5.54 -5.95 -12.84
C LEU A 14 6.84 -6.64 -12.39
N LEU A 15 7.29 -7.66 -13.11
CA LEU A 15 8.57 -8.35 -12.86
C LEU A 15 9.78 -7.41 -13.02
N LEU A 16 9.76 -6.53 -14.02
CA LEU A 16 10.83 -5.54 -14.22
C LEU A 16 10.87 -4.45 -13.14
N ALA A 17 9.71 -4.07 -12.60
CA ALA A 17 9.64 -3.13 -11.48
C ALA A 17 10.17 -3.71 -10.17
N VAL A 18 9.93 -5.00 -9.92
CA VAL A 18 10.44 -5.72 -8.72
C VAL A 18 11.93 -6.00 -8.83
N ALA A 19 12.45 -6.22 -10.04
CA ALA A 19 13.86 -6.47 -10.29
C ALA A 19 14.74 -5.20 -10.26
N SER A 20 14.17 -4.00 -10.13
CA SER A 20 14.96 -2.77 -10.04
C SER A 20 15.65 -2.67 -8.67
N PRO A 21 16.99 -2.69 -8.62
CA PRO A 21 17.73 -2.60 -7.37
C PRO A 21 17.50 -1.22 -6.75
N ARG A 22 16.93 -1.22 -5.54
CA ARG A 22 16.77 -0.04 -4.69
C ARG A 22 18.16 0.62 -4.51
N PRO A 23 18.33 1.91 -4.81
CA PRO A 23 19.65 2.54 -4.69
C PRO A 23 20.15 2.46 -3.24
N PRO A 24 21.39 2.01 -3.01
CA PRO A 24 21.98 1.88 -1.69
C PRO A 24 22.16 3.26 -1.05
N GLY A 25 21.90 3.30 0.26
CA GLY A 25 21.90 4.50 1.09
C GLY A 25 23.15 5.36 0.94
N ALA A 26 22.92 6.66 0.73
CA ALA A 26 23.95 7.68 0.82
C ALA A 26 24.26 7.96 2.30
N HIS A 27 25.33 7.32 2.76
CA HIS A 27 26.33 7.80 3.70
C HIS A 27 25.89 8.74 4.83
N ARG A 28 25.82 8.13 6.03
CA ARG A 28 26.06 8.75 7.33
C ARG A 28 27.37 9.54 7.28
N ALA A 29 27.29 10.83 6.98
CA ALA A 29 28.42 11.74 7.07
C ALA A 29 28.84 11.89 8.54
N ALA A 30 30.13 11.67 8.77
CA ALA A 30 30.79 11.74 10.05
C ALA A 30 30.50 13.06 10.77
N ILE A 31 30.23 12.97 12.08
CA ILE A 31 30.21 14.11 12.99
C ILE A 31 31.67 14.55 13.13
N ALA A 32 32.10 15.51 12.32
CA ALA A 32 33.28 16.29 12.61
C ALA A 32 32.91 17.26 13.74
N VAL A 33 33.56 17.13 14.90
CA VAL A 33 33.53 18.14 15.97
C VAL A 33 34.50 19.25 15.55
N PRO A 34 34.06 20.48 15.25
CA PRO A 34 34.99 21.59 15.18
C PRO A 34 35.22 22.12 16.61
N THR A 35 36.47 22.01 17.04
CA THR A 35 37.04 22.74 18.16
C THR A 35 36.71 24.23 18.04
N SER A 36 36.10 24.76 19.09
CA SER A 36 35.73 26.17 19.25
C SER A 36 36.94 27.10 19.23
N PRO A 37 36.87 28.25 18.54
CA PRO A 37 37.53 29.45 18.99
C PRO A 37 36.50 30.50 19.41
N ALA A 38 36.74 31.11 20.57
CA ALA A 38 35.97 32.20 21.15
C ALA A 38 35.82 33.37 20.15
N VAL A 39 34.57 33.75 19.88
CA VAL A 39 34.22 34.98 19.17
C VAL A 39 33.23 35.77 20.05
N ALA A 40 33.53 37.04 20.24
CA ALA A 40 32.80 38.02 21.04
C ALA A 40 31.31 38.14 20.64
N PRO A 41 30.42 38.64 21.53
CA PRO A 41 28.99 38.69 21.24
C PRO A 41 28.68 39.78 20.21
N CYS A 42 28.37 39.38 18.97
CA CYS A 42 27.72 40.24 17.99
C CYS A 42 26.27 40.51 18.40
N PRO A 43 25.73 41.73 18.17
CA PRO A 43 24.33 42.04 18.46
C PRO A 43 23.41 41.18 17.58
N ALA A 44 22.41 40.56 18.21
CA ALA A 44 21.49 39.62 17.61
C ALA A 44 20.75 40.25 16.41
N ALA A 45 21.07 39.79 15.20
CA ALA A 45 20.21 40.03 14.05
C ALA A 45 18.83 39.39 14.31
N PRO A 46 17.72 40.01 13.91
CA PRO A 46 16.39 39.42 14.07
C PRO A 46 16.33 38.10 13.30
N MET A 47 16.32 37.00 14.05
CA MET A 47 16.25 35.65 13.52
C MET A 47 14.89 35.50 12.83
N LYS A 48 14.88 35.56 11.50
CA LYS A 48 13.69 35.25 10.70
C LYS A 48 13.29 33.81 11.04
N PRO A 49 12.06 33.55 11.52
CA PRO A 49 11.66 32.20 11.87
C PRO A 49 11.83 31.31 10.63
N PRO A 50 12.31 30.07 10.79
CA PRO A 50 12.49 29.18 9.65
C PRO A 50 11.16 29.08 8.92
N CYS A 51 11.13 29.48 7.65
CA CYS A 51 9.96 29.36 6.82
C CYS A 51 9.51 27.91 6.88
N ARG A 52 8.37 27.65 7.56
CA ARG A 52 7.80 26.32 7.72
C ARG A 52 7.52 25.82 6.31
N GLN A 53 8.38 24.95 5.80
CA GLN A 53 8.16 24.29 4.51
C GLN A 53 6.82 23.57 4.64
N ALA A 54 5.82 24.03 3.89
CA ALA A 54 4.53 23.38 3.79
C ALA A 54 4.77 22.02 3.14
N ARG A 55 4.92 20.98 3.97
CA ARG A 55 4.95 19.61 3.49
C ARG A 55 3.57 19.31 2.93
N SER A 56 3.49 18.81 1.69
CA SER A 56 2.25 18.27 1.17
C SER A 56 1.80 17.14 2.10
N LEU A 57 0.58 17.26 2.62
CA LEU A 57 0.01 16.20 3.44
C LEU A 57 -0.35 15.02 2.54
N PRO A 58 -0.15 13.77 2.98
CA PRO A 58 -0.62 12.61 2.24
C PRO A 58 -2.13 12.70 2.05
N ARG A 59 -2.61 12.24 0.89
CA ARG A 59 -4.05 12.17 0.63
C ARG A 59 -4.72 11.28 1.69
N ARG A 60 -5.85 11.74 2.20
CA ARG A 60 -6.58 11.06 3.26
C ARG A 60 -7.61 10.12 2.65
N ILE A 61 -7.73 8.92 3.21
CA ILE A 61 -8.83 8.00 2.90
C ILE A 61 -10.14 8.67 3.36
N PRO A 62 -11.16 8.78 2.49
CA PRO A 62 -12.48 9.26 2.88
C PRO A 62 -13.05 8.39 4.00
N ASP A 63 -13.63 9.04 5.01
CA ASP A 63 -14.26 8.39 6.15
C ASP A 63 -13.46 7.23 6.79
N TYR A 64 -12.16 7.50 7.02
CA TYR A 64 -11.19 6.52 7.49
C TYR A 64 -11.66 5.68 8.70
N CYS A 65 -12.40 6.28 9.64
CA CYS A 65 -12.89 5.56 10.82
C CYS A 65 -13.85 4.43 10.45
N ALA A 66 -14.79 4.69 9.53
CA ALA A 66 -15.73 3.69 9.05
C ALA A 66 -15.00 2.59 8.26
N PHE A 67 -14.08 2.98 7.37
CA PHE A 67 -13.26 2.05 6.61
C PHE A 67 -12.40 1.15 7.51
N ALA A 68 -11.71 1.73 8.50
CA ALA A 68 -10.88 0.98 9.45
C ALA A 68 -11.72 0.02 10.30
N ALA A 69 -12.91 0.44 10.75
CA ALA A 69 -13.81 -0.42 11.48
C ALA A 69 -14.30 -1.61 10.63
N MET A 70 -14.63 -1.39 9.36
CA MET A 70 -14.96 -2.45 8.40
C MET A 70 -13.78 -3.40 8.19
N ALA A 71 -12.57 -2.86 8.04
CA ALA A 71 -11.37 -3.65 7.83
C ALA A 71 -11.08 -4.58 9.02
N LEU A 72 -11.20 -4.06 10.24
CA LEU A 72 -11.04 -4.83 11.48
C LEU A 72 -12.09 -5.93 11.62
N ARG A 73 -13.37 -5.65 11.33
CA ARG A 73 -14.44 -6.66 11.39
C ARG A 73 -14.19 -7.87 10.49
N ASN A 74 -13.53 -7.64 9.35
CA ASN A 74 -13.34 -8.63 8.30
C ASN A 74 -11.91 -9.21 8.25
N GLU A 75 -11.02 -8.79 9.15
CA GLU A 75 -9.56 -9.04 9.05
C GLU A 75 -9.17 -10.52 9.01
N ALA A 76 -9.96 -11.37 9.68
CA ALA A 76 -9.70 -12.81 9.78
C ALA A 76 -9.77 -13.51 8.43
N ARG A 77 -10.67 -13.06 7.54
CA ARG A 77 -10.90 -13.66 6.23
C ARG A 77 -10.31 -12.84 5.09
N TRP A 78 -10.17 -11.53 5.30
CA TRP A 78 -9.90 -10.57 4.24
C TRP A 78 -8.69 -9.70 4.53
N GLU A 79 -7.98 -9.36 3.47
CA GLU A 79 -7.02 -8.27 3.42
C GLU A 79 -7.64 -7.12 2.63
N ILE A 80 -7.89 -6.00 3.30
CA ILE A 80 -8.62 -4.87 2.72
C ILE A 80 -7.64 -3.71 2.51
N THR A 81 -7.66 -3.16 1.30
CA THR A 81 -6.76 -2.10 0.84
C THR A 81 -7.54 -0.95 0.22
N TYR A 82 -6.99 0.26 0.34
CA TYR A 82 -7.55 1.46 -0.29
C TYR A 82 -6.56 2.04 -1.29
N GLU A 83 -6.99 2.26 -2.53
CA GLU A 83 -6.18 2.86 -3.59
C GLU A 83 -6.78 4.21 -4.03
N HIS A 84 -5.98 5.28 -3.93
CA HIS A 84 -6.38 6.60 -4.42
C HIS A 84 -6.43 6.63 -5.94
N ASP A 85 -7.37 7.41 -6.49
CA ASP A 85 -7.55 7.63 -7.93
C ASP A 85 -7.95 6.38 -8.75
N SER A 86 -8.19 5.25 -8.08
CA SER A 86 -8.83 4.07 -8.67
C SER A 86 -10.33 4.31 -8.88
N PRO A 87 -10.94 3.78 -9.96
CA PRO A 87 -12.41 3.75 -10.09
C PRO A 87 -13.07 2.80 -9.09
N ALA A 88 -12.30 1.89 -8.47
CA ALA A 88 -12.74 0.98 -7.42
C ALA A 88 -11.72 1.02 -6.26
N PRO A 89 -11.70 2.12 -5.48
CA PRO A 89 -10.71 2.38 -4.44
C PRO A 89 -10.71 1.33 -3.32
N CYS A 90 -11.86 0.74 -3.01
CA CYS A 90 -12.00 -0.22 -1.92
C CYS A 90 -11.81 -1.63 -2.46
N THR A 91 -10.67 -2.26 -2.16
CA THR A 91 -10.36 -3.63 -2.62
C THR A 91 -10.18 -4.57 -1.44
N ALA A 92 -10.68 -5.79 -1.55
CA ALA A 92 -10.54 -6.85 -0.56
C ALA A 92 -10.06 -8.14 -1.22
N ARG A 93 -9.04 -8.77 -0.65
CA ARG A 93 -8.50 -10.07 -1.07
C ARG A 93 -8.77 -11.11 0.01
N HIS A 94 -9.40 -12.21 -0.35
CA HIS A 94 -9.66 -13.31 0.58
C HIS A 94 -8.36 -14.07 0.86
N ARG A 95 -8.03 -14.26 2.14
CA ARG A 95 -6.72 -14.77 2.56
C ARG A 95 -6.50 -16.24 2.23
N ALA A 96 -7.56 -17.04 2.17
CA ALA A 96 -7.44 -18.50 2.00
C ALA A 96 -7.39 -18.96 0.54
N ASN A 97 -8.11 -18.29 -0.36
CA ASN A 97 -8.24 -18.68 -1.78
C ASN A 97 -7.77 -17.59 -2.76
N GLY A 98 -7.52 -16.37 -2.29
CA GLY A 98 -7.04 -15.27 -3.12
C GLY A 98 -8.12 -14.53 -3.91
N ASP A 99 -9.41 -14.82 -3.68
CA ASP A 99 -10.51 -14.14 -4.38
C ASP A 99 -10.48 -12.63 -4.11
N VAL A 100 -10.79 -11.82 -5.12
CA VAL A 100 -10.71 -10.36 -5.03
C VAL A 100 -12.07 -9.73 -5.31
N ILE A 101 -12.48 -8.83 -4.42
CA ILE A 101 -13.67 -7.99 -4.57
C ILE A 101 -13.21 -6.54 -4.55
N ALA A 102 -13.63 -5.74 -5.53
CA ALA A 102 -13.30 -4.32 -5.60
C ALA A 102 -14.54 -3.49 -5.89
N THR A 103 -14.74 -2.40 -5.14
CA THR A 103 -15.89 -1.50 -5.25
C THR A 103 -15.47 -0.04 -5.08
N ALA A 104 -16.33 0.87 -5.51
CA ALA A 104 -16.21 2.29 -5.18
C ALA A 104 -16.85 2.67 -3.85
N ASP A 105 -17.74 1.82 -3.35
CA ASP A 105 -18.55 2.07 -2.16
C ASP A 105 -18.11 1.14 -1.02
N PRO A 106 -17.59 1.69 0.10
CA PRO A 106 -17.18 0.91 1.26
C PRO A 106 -18.34 0.17 1.94
N GLU A 107 -19.57 0.69 1.91
CA GLU A 107 -20.72 0.02 2.53
C GLU A 107 -21.12 -1.22 1.72
N LEU A 108 -21.18 -1.07 0.40
CA LEU A 108 -21.38 -2.20 -0.52
C LEU A 108 -20.26 -3.24 -0.35
N LEU A 109 -19.01 -2.82 -0.16
CA LEU A 109 -17.92 -3.76 0.10
C LEU A 109 -18.21 -4.56 1.38
N ASP A 110 -18.54 -3.92 2.51
CA ASP A 110 -18.83 -4.62 3.76
C ASP A 110 -19.97 -5.64 3.60
N GLU A 111 -21.04 -5.29 2.86
CA GLU A 111 -22.13 -6.21 2.58
C GLU A 111 -21.68 -7.42 1.74
N LEU A 112 -20.90 -7.20 0.68
CA LEU A 112 -20.35 -8.27 -0.14
C LEU A 112 -19.43 -9.19 0.66
N LEU A 113 -18.58 -8.65 1.54
CA LEU A 113 -17.67 -9.45 2.38
C LEU A 113 -18.43 -10.34 3.37
N ARG A 114 -19.57 -9.86 3.89
CA ARG A 114 -20.45 -10.63 4.79
C ARG A 114 -21.22 -11.71 4.05
N ALA A 115 -21.71 -11.41 2.84
CA ALA A 115 -22.46 -12.33 2.01
C ALA A 115 -21.57 -13.39 1.31
N TYR A 116 -20.25 -13.22 1.36
CA TYR A 116 -19.32 -14.08 0.65
C TYR A 116 -19.23 -15.48 1.28
N ASP A 117 -19.67 -16.47 0.50
CA ASP A 117 -19.55 -17.90 0.78
C ASP A 117 -18.59 -18.55 -0.23
N PRO A 118 -17.38 -18.99 0.18
CA PRO A 118 -16.43 -19.60 -0.73
C PRO A 118 -16.95 -20.96 -1.21
N ALA A 119 -16.84 -21.22 -2.51
CA ALA A 119 -17.14 -22.54 -3.05
C ALA A 119 -16.32 -23.62 -2.30
N PRO A 120 -16.90 -24.80 -1.99
CA PRO A 120 -16.17 -25.86 -1.32
C PRO A 120 -14.92 -26.20 -2.12
N ALA A 121 -13.76 -26.12 -1.49
CA ALA A 121 -12.49 -26.51 -2.09
C ALA A 121 -12.48 -28.05 -2.27
N ALA A 122 -13.11 -28.55 -3.32
CA ALA A 122 -13.02 -29.95 -3.69
C ALA A 122 -11.58 -30.24 -4.13
N ARG A 123 -10.80 -30.90 -3.27
CA ARG A 123 -9.53 -31.52 -3.70
C ARG A 123 -9.90 -32.60 -4.70
N ARG A 124 -9.63 -32.38 -5.99
CA ARG A 124 -9.66 -33.45 -7.00
C ARG A 124 -8.50 -34.39 -6.71
N TYR A 125 -8.74 -35.40 -5.88
CA TYR A 125 -7.94 -36.60 -5.88
C TYR A 125 -8.36 -37.38 -7.13
N LEU A 126 -7.77 -37.05 -8.28
CA LEU A 126 -7.85 -37.96 -9.43
C LEU A 126 -7.05 -39.20 -9.05
N ASP A 127 -7.74 -40.33 -9.07
CA ASP A 127 -7.25 -41.68 -8.76
C ASP A 127 -5.95 -41.97 -9.53
N ALA A 128 -4.81 -41.72 -8.89
CA ALA A 128 -3.50 -42.19 -9.32
C ALA A 128 -3.27 -43.64 -8.86
N VAL A 129 -4.30 -44.48 -9.01
CA VAL A 129 -4.26 -45.91 -8.73
C VAL A 129 -4.85 -46.60 -9.96
N ASN A 130 -3.97 -47.15 -10.81
CA ASN A 130 -4.23 -47.89 -12.06
C ASN A 130 -3.99 -47.11 -13.38
N ALA A 131 -2.77 -46.62 -13.58
CA ALA A 131 -2.20 -46.48 -14.94
C ALA A 131 -0.84 -47.18 -14.98
#